data_AF-A0A8I1I0I9-F1
#
_entry.id   AF-A0A8I1I0I9-F1
#
_cell.length_a   1.000
_cell.length_b   1.000
_cell.length_c   1.000
_cell.angle_alpha   90.00
_cell.angle_beta   90.00
_cell.angle_gamma   90.00
#
_symmetry.space_group_name_H-M   'P 1'
#
loop_
_entity.id
_entity.type
_entity.pdbx_description
1 polymer ?
#
loop_
_entity_poly.entity_id
_entity_poly.type
_entity_poly.pdbx_seq_one_letter_code
_entity_poly.pdbx_strand_id
1 'polypeptide(L)'
;MKKATLVTKQAKIEYVLLVLLLLLLLLLLLFQPFGAFASDGWPGLPPDCWSESRNVHSLFPDKTHRKKNVKITARKGEKLNEGEISPNKGYLFVVRSGRPTGQITIYAEKDQVTEINVSELFGFSDIRWINEKLIFFRGWWGRIEATDFIFDVEKEKIIYSEGVTDAYQAHQQYLESCATHGCQCIKKK
;
A
#
# COMPACT_ATOMS: atom_id res chain seq x y z
N MET A 1 -61.58 -43.25 7.87
CA MET A 1 -61.68 -41.76 7.93
C MET A 1 -60.48 -41.05 8.59
N LYS A 2 -59.41 -41.71 9.08
CA LYS A 2 -58.26 -41.02 9.73
C LYS A 2 -57.15 -40.51 8.78
N LYS A 3 -57.10 -40.96 7.51
CA LYS A 3 -56.06 -40.54 6.55
C LYS A 3 -56.27 -39.12 5.99
N ALA A 4 -57.51 -38.67 5.82
CA ALA A 4 -57.81 -37.35 5.24
C ALA A 4 -57.38 -36.17 6.15
N THR A 5 -57.38 -36.36 7.47
CA THR A 5 -56.99 -35.32 8.45
C THR A 5 -55.48 -35.16 8.60
N LEU A 6 -54.68 -36.15 8.17
CA LEU A 6 -53.22 -36.06 8.24
C LEU A 6 -52.65 -35.24 7.08
N VAL A 7 -53.21 -35.39 5.88
CA VAL A 7 -52.79 -34.66 4.68
C VAL A 7 -52.98 -33.15 4.84
N THR A 8 -54.05 -32.72 5.51
CA THR A 8 -54.32 -31.30 5.74
C THR A 8 -53.41 -30.65 6.79
N LYS A 9 -52.81 -31.43 7.70
CA LYS A 9 -51.81 -30.92 8.65
C LYS A 9 -50.45 -30.72 7.99
N GLN A 10 -50.06 -31.64 7.10
CA GLN A 10 -48.77 -31.57 6.41
C GLN A 10 -48.72 -30.38 5.43
N ALA A 11 -49.79 -30.15 4.66
CA ALA A 11 -49.88 -29.00 3.75
C ALA A 11 -49.82 -27.64 4.48
N LYS A 12 -50.34 -27.56 5.72
CA LYS A 12 -50.25 -26.33 6.54
C LYS A 12 -48.83 -26.05 7.02
N ILE A 13 -48.05 -27.09 7.35
CA ILE A 13 -46.66 -26.93 7.78
C ILE A 13 -45.80 -26.46 6.62
N GLU A 14 -45.96 -27.05 5.43
CA GLU A 14 -45.22 -26.64 4.22
C GLU A 14 -45.51 -25.19 3.84
N TYR A 15 -46.77 -24.76 3.91
CA TYR A 15 -47.15 -23.36 3.64
C TYR A 15 -46.53 -22.38 4.63
N VAL A 16 -46.55 -22.70 5.94
CA VAL A 16 -45.93 -21.85 6.97
C VAL A 16 -44.41 -21.76 6.77
N LEU A 17 -43.76 -22.87 6.42
CA LEU A 17 -42.31 -22.88 6.14
C LEU A 17 -41.96 -22.01 4.91
N LEU A 18 -42.76 -22.09 3.85
CA LEU A 18 -42.58 -21.31 2.63
C LEU A 18 -42.72 -19.80 2.90
N VAL A 19 -43.74 -19.40 3.67
CA VAL A 19 -43.97 -17.99 4.04
C VAL A 19 -42.82 -17.46 4.91
N LEU A 20 -42.33 -18.24 5.88
CA LEU A 20 -41.17 -17.87 6.70
C LEU A 20 -39.89 -17.73 5.87
N LEU A 21 -39.65 -18.63 4.92
CA LEU A 21 -38.50 -18.56 4.02
C LEU A 21 -38.55 -17.32 3.11
N LEU A 22 -39.72 -17.01 2.55
CA LEU A 22 -39.94 -15.81 1.74
C LEU A 22 -39.75 -14.53 2.56
N LEU A 23 -40.23 -14.48 3.80
CA LEU A 23 -40.02 -13.35 4.70
C LEU A 23 -38.54 -13.19 5.06
N LEU A 24 -37.81 -14.28 5.30
CA LEU A 24 -36.37 -14.24 5.57
C LEU A 24 -35.58 -13.72 4.36
N LEU A 25 -35.90 -14.19 3.15
CA LEU A 25 -35.29 -13.70 1.91
C LEU A 25 -35.58 -12.22 1.67
N LEU A 26 -36.83 -11.79 1.90
CA LEU A 26 -37.20 -10.38 1.82
C LEU A 26 -36.42 -9.54 2.83
N LEU A 27 -36.25 -10.04 4.06
CA LEU A 27 -35.46 -9.37 5.09
C LEU A 27 -33.99 -9.24 4.66
N LEU A 28 -33.39 -10.29 4.12
CA LEU A 28 -32.01 -10.27 3.61
C LEU A 28 -31.81 -9.30 2.43
N LEU A 29 -32.82 -9.10 1.60
CA LEU A 29 -32.80 -8.11 0.51
C LEU A 29 -32.99 -6.67 1.01
N LEU A 30 -33.72 -6.47 2.11
CA LEU A 30 -33.88 -5.15 2.74
C LEU A 30 -32.66 -4.74 3.59
N PHE A 31 -31.90 -5.72 4.10
CA PHE A 31 -30.63 -5.51 4.79
C PHE A 31 -29.41 -5.64 3.88
N GLN A 32 -29.55 -5.36 2.58
CA GLN A 32 -28.35 -5.10 1.79
C GLN A 32 -27.70 -3.85 2.39
N PRO A 33 -26.45 -3.91 2.87
CA PRO A 33 -25.77 -2.69 3.26
C PRO A 33 -25.80 -1.79 2.03
N PHE A 34 -26.43 -0.62 2.13
CA PHE A 34 -26.27 0.43 1.14
C PHE A 34 -24.76 0.55 0.97
N GLY A 35 -24.26 0.12 -0.19
CA GLY A 35 -22.84 0.15 -0.48
C GLY A 35 -22.42 1.57 -0.20
N ALA A 36 -21.67 1.77 0.89
CA ALA A 36 -21.05 3.04 1.15
C ALA A 36 -20.23 3.26 -0.10
N PHE A 37 -20.68 4.17 -0.97
CA PHE A 37 -19.84 4.69 -2.04
C PHE A 37 -18.56 5.05 -1.32
N ALA A 38 -17.48 4.33 -1.65
CA ALA A 38 -16.20 4.56 -1.03
C ALA A 38 -15.92 6.04 -1.30
N SER A 39 -16.15 6.89 -0.29
CA SER A 39 -15.86 8.31 -0.36
C SER A 39 -14.40 8.36 -0.75
N ASP A 40 -14.14 8.82 -1.97
CA ASP A 40 -12.90 8.62 -2.70
C ASP A 40 -11.72 8.65 -1.73
N GLY A 41 -11.19 7.48 -1.39
CA GLY A 41 -10.21 7.30 -0.29
C GLY A 41 -8.84 7.92 -0.59
N TRP A 42 -8.78 8.80 -1.57
CA TRP A 42 -7.60 9.51 -2.03
C TRP A 42 -7.30 10.69 -1.10
N PRO A 43 -6.04 10.85 -0.68
CA PRO A 43 -5.61 12.07 -0.02
C PRO A 43 -5.85 13.29 -0.91
N GLY A 44 -6.77 14.18 -0.49
CA GLY A 44 -7.04 15.45 -1.16
C GLY A 44 -8.11 15.37 -2.26
N LEU A 45 -7.87 16.05 -3.38
CA LEU A 45 -8.80 16.07 -4.52
C LEU A 45 -8.81 14.70 -5.21
N PRO A 46 -9.97 14.25 -5.76
CA PRO A 46 -10.04 13.00 -6.51
C PRO A 46 -9.19 13.07 -7.79
N PRO A 47 -8.78 11.90 -8.34
CA PRO A 47 -7.88 11.86 -9.49
C PRO A 47 -8.36 12.64 -10.72
N ASP A 48 -9.66 12.68 -10.99
CA ASP A 48 -10.23 13.46 -12.11
C ASP A 48 -9.97 14.96 -12.00
N CYS A 49 -9.68 15.47 -10.81
CA CYS A 49 -9.34 16.88 -10.60
C CYS A 49 -7.86 17.21 -10.80
N TRP A 50 -7.00 16.22 -11.09
CA TRP A 50 -5.57 16.46 -11.25
C TRP A 50 -5.24 16.84 -12.69
N SER A 51 -4.37 17.86 -12.84
CA SER A 51 -3.83 18.26 -14.14
C SER A 51 -2.90 17.21 -14.75
N GLU A 52 -2.28 16.38 -13.90
CA GLU A 52 -1.37 15.30 -14.27
C GLU A 52 -1.41 14.19 -13.23
N SER A 53 -1.01 12.98 -13.63
CA SER A 53 -0.79 11.87 -12.71
C SER A 53 0.33 12.21 -11.73
N ARG A 54 0.20 11.77 -10.48
CA ARG A 54 1.21 12.01 -9.44
C ARG A 54 1.28 10.86 -8.47
N ASN A 55 2.40 10.74 -7.77
CA ASN A 55 2.47 9.91 -6.57
C ASN A 55 1.67 10.58 -5.46
N VAL A 56 0.92 9.78 -4.71
CA VAL A 56 0.09 10.24 -3.62
C VAL A 56 0.61 9.67 -2.32
N HIS A 57 0.93 10.56 -1.40
CA HIS A 57 1.48 10.22 -0.09
C HIS A 57 0.34 10.04 0.89
N SER A 58 0.32 8.92 1.60
CA SER A 58 -0.72 8.63 2.57
C SER A 58 -0.41 9.31 3.91
N LEU A 59 -1.43 9.92 4.52
CA LEU A 59 -1.30 10.56 5.84
C LEU A 59 -0.99 9.57 6.97
N PHE A 60 -1.11 8.27 6.71
CA PHE A 60 -0.88 7.24 7.69
C PHE A 60 0.54 6.68 7.52
N PRO A 61 1.41 6.77 8.54
CA PRO A 61 2.72 6.17 8.46
C PRO A 61 2.58 4.68 8.19
N ASP A 62 3.26 4.19 7.16
CA ASP A 62 3.32 2.76 6.85
C ASP A 62 4.12 2.03 7.94
N LYS A 63 3.39 1.64 8.99
CA LYS A 63 3.92 0.82 10.08
C LYS A 63 3.97 -0.66 9.70
N THR A 64 3.25 -1.07 8.64
CA THR A 64 3.03 -2.47 8.31
C THR A 64 4.22 -3.02 7.55
N HIS A 65 4.57 -2.45 6.39
CA HIS A 65 5.68 -2.97 5.60
C HIS A 65 7.02 -2.66 6.27
N ARG A 66 7.18 -1.47 6.86
CA ARG A 66 8.42 -1.14 7.60
C ARG A 66 8.78 -2.20 8.64
N LYS A 67 7.85 -2.58 9.53
CA LYS A 67 8.14 -3.51 10.63
C LYS A 67 8.35 -4.94 10.15
N LYS A 68 7.61 -5.35 9.12
CA LYS A 68 7.64 -6.71 8.61
C LYS A 68 8.82 -6.95 7.68
N ASN A 69 9.12 -5.98 6.81
CA ASN A 69 9.94 -6.17 5.64
C ASN A 69 11.28 -5.45 5.68
N VAL A 70 11.52 -4.55 6.65
CA VAL A 70 12.80 -3.82 6.75
C VAL A 70 13.54 -4.22 8.03
N LYS A 71 14.74 -4.77 7.87
CA LYS A 71 15.61 -5.17 8.98
C LYS A 71 16.94 -4.44 8.88
N ILE A 72 17.31 -3.75 9.96
CA ILE A 72 18.59 -3.06 10.10
C ILE A 72 19.50 -3.93 10.96
N THR A 73 20.68 -4.25 10.45
CA THR A 73 21.71 -5.00 11.18
C THR A 73 23.04 -4.29 11.08
N ALA A 74 23.89 -4.45 12.09
CA ALA A 74 25.28 -4.06 12.02
C ALA A 74 26.15 -5.31 12.04
N ARG A 75 27.23 -5.32 11.27
CA ARG A 75 28.25 -6.36 11.34
C ARG A 75 29.63 -5.76 11.24
N LYS A 76 30.61 -6.42 11.86
CA LYS A 76 32.01 -6.08 11.67
C LYS A 76 32.36 -6.18 10.18
N GLY A 77 33.02 -5.17 9.65
CA GLY A 77 33.30 -5.08 8.22
C GLY A 77 34.26 -3.96 7.91
N GLU A 78 34.97 -4.11 6.79
CA GLU A 78 35.90 -3.10 6.30
C GLU A 78 35.20 -2.04 5.44
N LYS A 79 35.94 -0.97 5.16
CA LYS A 79 35.52 0.06 4.22
C LYS A 79 35.17 -0.56 2.87
N LEU A 80 34.02 -0.16 2.34
CA LEU A 80 33.55 -0.57 1.03
C LEU A 80 34.41 0.10 -0.06
N ASN A 81 34.80 -0.67 -1.08
CA ASN A 81 35.71 -0.20 -2.13
C ASN A 81 35.04 0.65 -3.23
N GLU A 82 33.73 0.45 -3.42
CA GLU A 82 32.93 1.09 -4.47
C GLU A 82 31.56 1.44 -3.89
N GLY A 83 30.87 2.44 -4.46
CA GLY A 83 29.54 2.86 -4.05
C GLY A 83 29.29 4.36 -4.21
N GLU A 84 28.14 4.83 -3.73
CA GLU A 84 27.77 6.24 -3.75
C GLU A 84 28.34 6.94 -2.52
N ILE A 85 29.28 7.86 -2.76
CA ILE A 85 29.98 8.62 -1.71
C ILE A 85 29.08 9.79 -1.26
N SER A 86 29.02 10.02 0.05
CA SER A 86 28.30 11.16 0.63
C SER A 86 28.93 12.51 0.23
N PRO A 87 28.17 13.62 0.25
CA PRO A 87 28.72 14.94 -0.08
C PRO A 87 29.98 15.35 0.71
N ASN A 88 30.08 14.96 1.99
CA ASN A 88 31.25 15.23 2.84
C ASN A 88 32.40 14.22 2.67
N LYS A 89 32.25 13.22 1.80
CA LYS A 89 33.23 12.14 1.54
C LYS A 89 33.57 11.23 2.71
N GLY A 90 32.87 11.35 3.84
CA GLY A 90 33.07 10.49 5.01
C GLY A 90 32.36 9.15 4.87
N TYR A 91 31.23 9.11 4.17
CA TYR A 91 30.38 7.92 4.12
C TYR A 91 30.22 7.40 2.70
N LEU A 92 29.82 6.15 2.60
CA LEU A 92 29.55 5.51 1.34
C LEU A 92 28.47 4.45 1.52
N PHE A 93 27.56 4.33 0.55
CA PHE A 93 26.64 3.20 0.51
C PHE A 93 26.73 2.43 -0.81
N VAL A 94 26.39 1.15 -0.75
CA VAL A 94 26.24 0.25 -1.90
C VAL A 94 24.84 -0.32 -1.87
N VAL A 95 24.19 -0.32 -3.04
CA VAL A 95 22.89 -0.95 -3.23
C VAL A 95 23.09 -2.29 -3.93
N ARG A 96 22.56 -3.35 -3.33
CA ARG A 96 22.38 -4.64 -3.97
C ARG A 96 20.89 -4.92 -4.06
N SER A 97 20.29 -4.57 -5.19
CA SER A 97 18.87 -4.79 -5.43
C SER A 97 18.62 -6.10 -6.17
N GLY A 98 17.70 -6.92 -5.65
CA GLY A 98 17.09 -8.03 -6.37
C GLY A 98 15.60 -8.12 -6.06
N ARG A 99 14.83 -8.83 -6.90
CA ARG A 99 13.48 -9.27 -6.56
C ARG A 99 13.59 -10.69 -6.02
N PRO A 100 13.07 -11.03 -4.82
CA PRO A 100 12.21 -10.22 -3.95
C PRO A 100 12.96 -9.52 -2.79
N THR A 101 14.30 -9.40 -2.83
CA THR A 101 15.09 -8.88 -1.70
C THR A 101 16.09 -7.82 -2.13
N GLY A 102 16.13 -6.71 -1.41
CA GLY A 102 17.12 -5.65 -1.58
C GLY A 102 17.98 -5.46 -0.34
N GLN A 103 19.21 -4.99 -0.53
CA GLN A 103 20.13 -4.64 0.54
C GLN A 103 20.79 -3.28 0.25
N ILE A 104 20.88 -2.43 1.26
CA ILE A 104 21.69 -1.22 1.27
C ILE A 104 22.76 -1.39 2.35
N THR A 105 24.03 -1.47 1.94
CA THR A 105 25.18 -1.56 2.86
C THR A 105 25.81 -0.18 2.99
N ILE A 106 26.01 0.28 4.22
CA ILE A 106 26.46 1.63 4.54
C ILE A 106 27.74 1.53 5.37
N TYR A 107 28.77 2.26 4.95
CA TYR A 107 29.99 2.47 5.70
C TYR A 107 30.02 3.91 6.23
N ALA A 108 30.20 4.05 7.54
CA ALA A 108 30.10 5.33 8.25
C ALA A 108 31.36 5.67 9.09
N GLU A 109 32.56 5.35 8.59
CA GLU A 109 33.86 5.55 9.31
C GLU A 109 33.94 4.82 10.67
N LYS A 110 33.21 3.73 10.82
CA LYS A 110 33.21 2.85 12.00
C LYS A 110 33.90 1.52 11.68
N ASP A 111 34.15 0.72 12.71
CA ASP A 111 34.64 -0.66 12.61
C ASP A 111 33.56 -1.66 12.15
N GLN A 112 32.34 -1.17 11.96
CA GLN A 112 31.19 -1.91 11.49
C GLN A 112 30.57 -1.27 10.25
N VAL A 113 29.91 -2.10 9.46
CA VAL A 113 29.03 -1.70 8.37
C VAL A 113 27.58 -1.91 8.79
N THR A 114 26.71 -0.96 8.42
CA THR A 114 25.27 -1.08 8.63
C THR A 114 24.62 -1.65 7.38
N GLU A 115 23.71 -2.59 7.55
CA GLU A 115 22.98 -3.24 6.46
C GLU A 115 21.47 -3.04 6.67
N ILE A 116 20.83 -2.41 5.69
CA ILE A 116 19.38 -2.32 5.59
C ILE A 116 18.94 -3.42 4.63
N ASN A 117 18.37 -4.49 5.17
CA ASN A 117 17.83 -5.60 4.40
C ASN A 117 16.33 -5.41 4.23
N VAL A 118 15.85 -5.52 2.99
CA VAL A 118 14.44 -5.34 2.64
C VAL A 118 13.93 -6.59 1.94
N SER A 119 12.86 -7.19 2.47
CA SER A 119 12.19 -8.37 1.92
C SER A 119 10.86 -8.02 1.25
N GLU A 120 10.30 -8.94 0.46
CA GLU A 120 9.04 -8.74 -0.29
C GLU A 120 9.10 -7.49 -1.21
N LEU A 121 10.30 -7.18 -1.70
CA LEU A 121 10.59 -5.99 -2.48
C LEU A 121 10.32 -6.24 -3.97
N PHE A 122 9.42 -5.46 -4.56
CA PHE A 122 9.28 -5.37 -6.01
C PHE A 122 10.44 -4.58 -6.61
N GLY A 123 10.96 -3.57 -5.94
CA GLY A 123 12.21 -2.92 -6.34
C GLY A 123 12.49 -1.68 -5.52
N PHE A 124 13.75 -1.25 -5.53
CA PHE A 124 14.08 0.09 -5.08
C PHE A 124 13.93 1.09 -6.22
N SER A 125 13.60 2.33 -5.86
CA SER A 125 13.72 3.50 -6.74
C SER A 125 14.26 4.67 -5.94
N ASP A 126 14.90 5.63 -6.63
CA ASP A 126 15.39 6.88 -6.06
C ASP A 126 16.13 6.67 -4.72
N ILE A 127 17.31 6.03 -4.80
CA ILE A 127 18.22 5.90 -3.66
C ILE A 127 19.30 6.97 -3.83
N ARG A 128 19.45 7.84 -2.84
CA ARG A 128 20.44 8.93 -2.89
C ARG A 128 20.70 9.54 -1.52
N TRP A 129 21.83 10.21 -1.40
CA TRP A 129 22.07 11.14 -0.30
C TRP A 129 21.11 12.35 -0.37
N ILE A 130 20.43 12.66 0.74
CA ILE A 130 19.65 13.90 0.90
C ILE A 130 20.58 15.03 1.34
N ASN A 131 21.52 14.71 2.22
CA ASN A 131 22.56 15.60 2.73
C ASN A 131 23.79 14.76 3.08
N GLU A 132 24.66 15.25 3.96
CA GLU A 132 25.88 14.56 4.37
C GLU A 132 25.62 13.26 5.14
N LYS A 133 24.46 13.10 5.80
CA LYS A 133 24.21 12.05 6.82
C LYS A 133 22.90 11.27 6.63
N LEU A 134 22.07 11.69 5.68
CA LEU A 134 20.75 11.14 5.46
C LEU A 134 20.66 10.49 4.09
N ILE A 135 20.16 9.25 4.06
CA ILE A 135 19.90 8.51 2.83
C ILE A 135 18.39 8.46 2.63
N PHE A 136 17.95 8.86 1.45
CA PHE A 136 16.60 8.59 0.95
C PHE A 136 16.61 7.26 0.19
N PHE A 137 15.57 6.46 0.37
CA PHE A 137 15.26 5.35 -0.54
C PHE A 137 13.77 5.08 -0.57
N ARG A 138 13.25 4.71 -1.75
CA ARG A 138 11.88 4.24 -1.93
C ARG A 138 11.86 2.74 -2.21
N GLY A 139 11.14 1.98 -1.39
CA GLY A 139 10.91 0.55 -1.59
C GLY A 139 9.51 0.29 -2.11
N TRP A 140 9.38 -0.34 -3.29
CA TRP A 140 8.09 -0.75 -3.86
C TRP A 140 7.67 -2.13 -3.36
N TRP A 141 6.45 -2.25 -2.85
CA TRP A 141 5.84 -3.50 -2.37
C TRP A 141 4.96 -4.17 -3.44
N GLY A 142 4.91 -3.56 -4.62
CA GLY A 142 4.14 -4.00 -5.77
C GLY A 142 4.30 -3.01 -6.91
N ARG A 143 3.29 -2.94 -7.78
CA ARG A 143 3.29 -1.99 -8.91
C ARG A 143 2.84 -0.58 -8.52
N ILE A 144 1.99 -0.48 -7.50
CA ILE A 144 1.31 0.78 -7.15
C ILE A 144 1.59 1.24 -5.73
N GLU A 145 2.23 0.43 -4.90
CA GLU A 145 2.46 0.73 -3.48
C GLU A 145 3.96 0.75 -3.20
N ALA A 146 4.41 1.80 -2.53
CA ALA A 146 5.76 1.97 -2.06
C ALA A 146 5.80 2.62 -0.68
N THR A 147 6.98 2.63 -0.06
CA THR A 147 7.25 3.41 1.15
C THR A 147 8.54 4.19 0.95
N ASP A 148 8.46 5.48 1.25
CA ASP A 148 9.59 6.39 1.31
C ASP A 148 10.25 6.32 2.67
N PHE A 149 11.57 6.19 2.68
CA PHE A 149 12.36 6.10 3.89
C PHE A 149 13.43 7.18 3.93
N ILE A 150 13.65 7.75 5.12
CA ILE A 150 14.88 8.50 5.41
C ILE A 150 15.62 7.80 6.53
N PHE A 151 16.86 7.41 6.23
CA PHE A 151 17.77 6.75 7.15
C PHE A 151 18.86 7.71 7.62
N ASP A 152 19.03 7.82 8.94
CA ASP A 152 20.10 8.59 9.58
C ASP A 152 21.30 7.65 9.83
N VAL A 153 22.41 7.89 9.12
CA VAL A 153 23.58 7.01 9.15
C VAL A 153 24.35 7.08 10.47
N GLU A 154 24.32 8.22 11.16
CA GLU A 154 25.01 8.37 12.45
C GLU A 154 24.25 7.63 13.55
N LYS A 155 22.92 7.78 13.54
CA LYS A 155 22.03 7.15 14.52
C LYS A 155 21.63 5.72 14.14
N GLU A 156 22.05 5.24 12.98
CA GLU A 156 21.78 3.91 12.43
C GLU A 156 20.28 3.53 12.47
N LYS A 157 19.40 4.49 12.15
CA LYS A 157 17.94 4.30 12.25
C LYS A 157 17.14 5.04 11.19
N ILE A 158 16.00 4.47 10.82
CA ILE A 158 15.00 5.13 9.98
C ILE A 158 14.27 6.19 10.83
N ILE A 159 14.43 7.45 10.46
CA ILE A 159 13.83 8.62 11.14
C ILE A 159 12.51 9.06 10.52
N TYR A 160 12.24 8.66 9.27
CA TYR A 160 11.01 8.96 8.56
C TYR A 160 10.60 7.78 7.69
N SER A 161 9.29 7.52 7.64
CA SER A 161 8.69 6.52 6.77
C SER A 161 7.27 6.94 6.40
N GLU A 162 6.98 7.07 5.10
CA GLU A 162 5.67 7.47 4.59
C GLU A 162 5.24 6.55 3.43
N GLY A 163 3.97 6.14 3.43
CA GLY A 163 3.42 5.32 2.38
C GLY A 163 3.17 6.15 1.12
N VAL A 164 3.47 5.56 -0.04
CA VAL A 164 3.32 6.18 -1.34
C VAL A 164 2.49 5.26 -2.23
N THR A 165 1.52 5.84 -2.92
CA THR A 165 0.75 5.16 -3.96
C THR A 165 1.02 5.81 -5.30
N ASP A 166 1.42 5.00 -6.29
CA ASP A 166 1.42 5.44 -7.69
C ASP A 166 -0.01 5.57 -8.15
N ALA A 167 -0.47 6.82 -8.27
CA ALA A 167 -1.83 7.11 -8.70
C ALA A 167 -1.94 7.33 -10.21
N TYR A 168 -0.91 6.99 -11.01
CA TYR A 168 -1.00 7.01 -12.46
C TYR A 168 -2.16 6.15 -12.97
N GLN A 169 -2.24 4.90 -12.51
CA GLN A 169 -3.31 3.99 -12.96
C GLN A 169 -4.69 4.49 -12.56
N ALA A 170 -4.83 5.01 -11.33
CA ALA A 170 -6.07 5.60 -10.87
C ALA A 170 -6.46 6.82 -11.70
N HIS A 171 -5.51 7.72 -11.98
CA HIS A 171 -5.74 8.89 -12.82
C HIS A 171 -6.26 8.52 -14.21
N GLN A 172 -5.63 7.53 -14.87
CA GLN A 172 -6.09 7.04 -16.18
C GLN A 172 -7.48 6.40 -16.12
N GLN A 173 -7.76 5.58 -15.10
CA GLN A 173 -9.08 4.97 -14.93
C GLN A 173 -10.19 6.02 -14.74
N TYR A 174 -9.93 7.07 -13.97
CA TYR A 174 -10.89 8.18 -13.84
C TYR A 174 -11.11 8.84 -15.20
N LEU A 175 -10.03 9.22 -15.92
CA LEU A 175 -10.12 9.85 -17.24
C LEU A 175 -10.96 9.04 -18.24
N GLU A 176 -10.75 7.72 -18.30
CA GLU A 176 -11.50 6.81 -19.17
C GLU A 176 -12.98 6.72 -18.76
N SER A 177 -13.25 6.65 -17.45
CA SER A 177 -14.61 6.55 -16.92
C SER A 177 -15.42 7.84 -17.08
N CYS A 178 -14.76 9.01 -17.10
CA CYS A 178 -15.40 10.32 -17.20
C CYS A 178 -16.25 10.48 -18.46
N ALA A 179 -15.86 9.83 -19.56
CA ALA A 179 -16.63 9.85 -20.80
C ALA A 179 -18.04 9.24 -20.62
N THR A 180 -18.14 8.22 -19.76
CA THR A 180 -19.37 7.43 -19.55
C THR A 180 -20.19 7.94 -18.38
N HIS A 181 -19.55 8.27 -17.26
CA HIS A 181 -20.25 8.59 -16.00
C HIS A 181 -20.31 10.10 -15.69
N GLY A 182 -19.52 10.91 -16.39
CA GLY A 182 -19.31 12.31 -16.07
C GLY A 182 -18.44 12.49 -14.82
N CYS A 183 -17.48 13.41 -14.89
CA CYS A 183 -16.59 13.73 -13.77
C CYS A 183 -16.84 15.14 -13.28
N GLN A 184 -16.63 15.38 -11.98
CA GLN A 184 -16.93 16.67 -11.37
C GLN A 184 -15.98 17.75 -11.88
N CYS A 185 -14.69 17.42 -11.97
CA CYS A 185 -13.65 18.37 -12.37
C CYS A 185 -13.39 18.35 -13.88
N ILE A 186 -13.62 17.22 -14.53
CA ILE A 186 -13.54 17.09 -16.00
C ILE A 186 -14.94 17.33 -16.56
N LYS A 187 -15.48 18.53 -16.36
CA LYS A 187 -16.66 18.94 -17.13
C LYS A 187 -16.24 19.09 -18.58
N LYS A 188 -16.98 18.40 -19.47
CA LYS A 188 -16.83 18.38 -20.92
C LYS A 188 -16.47 19.78 -21.44
N LYS A 189 -15.23 19.96 -21.89
CA LYS A 189 -14.92 20.98 -22.89
C LYS A 189 -15.64 20.66 -24.18
#